data_AF-A0A562ICP7-F1
#
_entry.id   AF-A0A562ICP7-F1
#
_cell.length_a   1.000
_cell.length_b   1.000
_cell.length_c   1.000
_cell.angle_alpha   90.00
_cell.angle_beta   90.00
_cell.angle_gamma   90.00
#
_symmetry.space_group_name_H-M   'P 1'
#
loop_
_entity.id
_entity.type
_entity.pdbx_description
1 polymer ?
#
loop_
_entity_poly.entity_id
_entity_poly.type
_entity_poly.pdbx_seq_one_letter_code
_entity_poly.pdbx_strand_id
1 'polypeptide(L)'
;MTEPQIREAAARWLSLVAADAELSSYLIGVDWDRLKAHLARSLTSAPTGEAEVPDLGWSEAQHRRAADYLTWALAAQARQTAEVVDHDRACDGVAILTVRPSRPLPHRPGQAVPVCTPRHPGRWRWYSPANAPRPDGTIELHVRAVPAGTVSHSLVHRVRPGEPLHLGPPMDTGLSLSGGRDLLLVAGGTGLAPLRALVEQVAAAPDGRRVTLVVGARTVAELYDAVTLDKLQQNHGWLTIVPAFSHDASAEPGERGDALTVALDHLRPDQDVYVCGPPPMLAGSRLRLLAAGVPADRIHLPERIPWR
;
A
#
# COMPACT_ATOMS: atom_id res chain seq x y z
N MET A 1 -4.33 -19.85 -23.71
CA MET A 1 -3.13 -20.58 -23.24
C MET A 1 -3.51 -22.03 -23.06
N THR A 2 -2.65 -22.97 -23.43
CA THR A 2 -2.87 -24.40 -23.18
C THR A 2 -2.59 -24.73 -21.72
N GLU A 3 -3.20 -25.79 -21.20
CA GLU A 3 -3.05 -26.25 -19.82
C GLU A 3 -1.56 -26.40 -19.36
N PRO A 4 -0.63 -26.91 -20.18
CA PRO A 4 0.80 -26.97 -19.83
C PRO A 4 1.42 -25.58 -19.66
N GLN A 5 1.05 -24.60 -20.50
CA GLN A 5 1.56 -23.23 -20.43
C GLN A 5 1.11 -22.51 -19.15
N ILE A 6 -0.09 -22.83 -18.66
CA ILE A 6 -0.63 -22.25 -17.42
C ILE A 6 0.10 -22.84 -16.20
N ARG A 7 0.34 -24.16 -16.17
CA ARG A 7 1.11 -24.80 -15.09
C ARG A 7 2.55 -24.29 -15.03
N GLU A 8 3.20 -24.13 -16.18
CA GLU A 8 4.56 -23.62 -16.27
C GLU A 8 4.65 -22.16 -15.79
N ALA A 9 3.70 -21.32 -16.20
CA ALA A 9 3.61 -19.93 -15.74
C ALA A 9 3.39 -19.83 -14.22
N ALA A 10 2.51 -20.66 -13.65
CA ALA A 10 2.24 -20.70 -12.21
C ALA A 10 3.45 -21.19 -11.40
N ALA A 11 4.11 -22.27 -11.84
CA ALA A 11 5.30 -22.82 -11.18
C ALA A 11 6.50 -21.84 -11.22
N ARG A 12 6.68 -21.16 -12.37
CA ARG A 12 7.68 -20.12 -12.53
C ARG A 12 7.38 -18.93 -11.63
N TRP A 13 6.11 -18.51 -11.55
CA TRP A 13 5.69 -17.43 -10.65
C TRP A 13 5.93 -17.76 -9.17
N LEU A 14 5.55 -18.95 -8.70
CA LEU A 14 5.79 -19.38 -7.32
C LEU A 14 7.27 -19.38 -6.94
N SER A 15 8.12 -19.81 -7.88
CA SER A 15 9.57 -19.78 -7.68
C SER A 15 10.11 -18.35 -7.62
N LEU A 16 9.55 -17.44 -8.42
CA LEU A 16 9.91 -16.01 -8.40
C LEU A 16 9.46 -15.34 -7.10
N VAL A 17 8.33 -15.75 -6.52
CA VAL A 17 7.76 -15.24 -5.27
C VAL A 17 8.52 -15.74 -4.04
N ALA A 18 8.86 -17.03 -3.99
CA ALA A 18 9.66 -17.62 -2.91
C ALA A 18 11.07 -17.01 -2.82
N ALA A 19 11.65 -16.66 -3.98
CA ALA A 19 12.97 -16.06 -4.06
C ALA A 19 12.98 -14.53 -3.88
N ASP A 20 11.82 -13.89 -3.71
CA ASP A 20 11.72 -12.43 -3.67
C ASP A 20 11.72 -11.89 -2.23
N ALA A 21 12.75 -11.15 -1.85
CA ALA A 21 12.83 -10.53 -0.52
C ALA A 21 11.69 -9.54 -0.24
N GLU A 22 11.08 -8.97 -1.28
CA GLU A 22 9.95 -8.04 -1.16
C GLU A 22 8.63 -8.77 -0.86
N LEU A 23 8.56 -10.08 -1.12
CA LEU A 23 7.40 -10.92 -0.86
C LEU A 23 7.66 -11.91 0.28
N SER A 24 8.91 -12.28 0.54
CA SER A 24 9.27 -13.33 1.51
C SER A 24 8.92 -12.96 2.95
N SER A 25 9.05 -11.69 3.33
CA SER A 25 8.61 -11.18 4.64
C SER A 25 7.09 -11.30 4.87
N TYR A 26 6.32 -11.45 3.78
CA TYR A 26 4.87 -11.62 3.79
C TYR A 26 4.43 -13.10 3.67
N LEU A 27 5.37 -14.02 3.45
CA LEU A 27 5.14 -15.46 3.25
C LEU A 27 5.81 -16.32 4.33
N ILE A 28 6.22 -15.70 5.44
CA ILE A 28 6.76 -16.38 6.62
C ILE A 28 5.69 -17.34 7.15
N GLY A 29 6.02 -18.64 7.24
CA GLY A 29 5.13 -19.70 7.73
C GLY A 29 4.34 -20.46 6.65
N VAL A 30 4.56 -20.19 5.36
CA VAL A 30 3.89 -20.89 4.25
C VAL A 30 4.65 -22.18 3.87
N ASP A 31 3.92 -23.30 3.73
CA ASP A 31 4.43 -24.55 3.15
C ASP A 31 4.42 -24.47 1.60
N TRP A 32 5.61 -24.38 1.04
CA TRP A 32 5.85 -24.11 -0.38
C TRP A 32 5.54 -25.29 -1.31
N ASP A 33 5.74 -26.52 -0.85
CA ASP A 33 5.52 -27.69 -1.71
C ASP A 33 4.03 -28.01 -1.82
N ARG A 34 3.28 -27.74 -0.74
CA ARG A 34 1.83 -27.84 -0.73
C ARG A 34 1.15 -26.79 -1.62
N LEU A 35 1.66 -25.56 -1.63
CA LEU A 35 1.20 -24.46 -2.48
C LEU A 35 1.38 -24.77 -3.98
N LYS A 36 2.55 -25.27 -4.39
CA LYS A 36 2.82 -25.67 -5.79
C LYS A 36 1.85 -26.75 -6.27
N ALA A 37 1.59 -27.77 -5.45
CA ALA A 37 0.70 -28.88 -5.80
C ALA A 37 -0.78 -28.45 -5.92
N HIS A 38 -1.24 -27.46 -5.16
CA HIS A 38 -2.62 -26.97 -5.25
C HIS A 38 -2.85 -26.09 -6.48
N LEU A 39 -1.96 -25.14 -6.77
CA LEU A 39 -2.08 -24.26 -7.93
C LEU A 39 -2.02 -25.03 -9.25
N ALA A 40 -1.21 -26.09 -9.32
CA ALA A 40 -1.17 -27.00 -10.45
C ALA A 40 -2.47 -27.80 -10.65
N ARG A 41 -3.35 -27.91 -9.64
CA ARG A 41 -4.66 -28.61 -9.73
C ARG A 41 -5.79 -27.64 -10.08
N SER A 42 -5.89 -26.51 -9.38
CA SER A 42 -6.98 -25.52 -9.55
C SER A 42 -6.97 -24.86 -10.93
N LEU A 43 -5.82 -24.77 -11.59
CA LEU A 43 -5.68 -24.21 -12.93
C LEU A 43 -6.03 -25.20 -14.05
N THR A 44 -6.37 -26.45 -13.72
CA THR A 44 -6.59 -27.55 -14.68
C THR A 44 -7.98 -28.15 -14.65
N SER A 45 -8.80 -27.81 -13.65
CA SER A 45 -10.21 -28.20 -13.57
C SER A 45 -11.12 -27.11 -14.15
N ALA A 46 -12.01 -27.46 -15.09
CA ALA A 46 -13.13 -26.59 -15.48
C ALA A 46 -14.06 -26.32 -14.27
N PRO A 47 -14.78 -25.18 -14.22
CA PRO A 47 -15.61 -24.83 -13.07
C PRO A 47 -16.87 -25.69 -13.07
N THR A 48 -16.79 -26.88 -12.48
CA THR A 48 -17.94 -27.75 -12.25
C THR A 48 -17.83 -28.35 -10.85
N GLY A 49 -18.72 -27.90 -9.96
CA GLY A 49 -18.84 -28.37 -8.58
C GLY A 49 -17.90 -27.65 -7.61
N GLU A 50 -18.35 -27.52 -6.36
CA GLU A 50 -17.55 -27.05 -5.22
C GLU A 50 -16.29 -27.92 -5.13
N ALA A 51 -15.19 -27.43 -5.71
CA ALA A 51 -13.90 -28.09 -5.60
C ALA A 51 -13.52 -28.07 -4.12
N GLU A 52 -13.47 -29.26 -3.51
CA GLU A 52 -13.10 -29.41 -2.11
C GLU A 52 -11.70 -28.83 -1.92
N VAL A 53 -11.65 -27.69 -1.22
CA VAL A 53 -10.44 -26.93 -0.98
C VAL A 53 -9.57 -27.75 -0.03
N PRO A 54 -8.40 -28.26 -0.45
CA PRO A 54 -7.55 -29.01 0.47
C PRO A 54 -7.10 -28.07 1.60
N ASP A 55 -7.16 -28.56 2.84
CA ASP A 55 -6.74 -27.79 4.03
C ASP A 55 -5.24 -27.49 3.97
N LEU A 56 -4.84 -26.41 3.30
CA LEU A 56 -3.45 -25.93 3.22
C LEU A 56 -2.92 -25.41 4.57
N GLY A 57 -3.66 -25.58 5.68
CA GLY A 57 -3.45 -24.80 6.91
C GLY A 57 -3.81 -23.33 6.73
N TRP A 58 -4.55 -23.04 5.65
CA TRP A 58 -4.92 -21.70 5.22
C TRP A 58 -6.32 -21.38 5.72
N SER A 59 -6.47 -20.25 6.40
CA SER A 59 -7.78 -19.62 6.59
C SER A 59 -8.47 -19.41 5.23
N GLU A 60 -9.79 -19.42 5.21
CA GLU A 60 -10.60 -19.17 4.00
C GLU A 60 -10.19 -17.88 3.28
N ALA A 61 -9.78 -16.87 4.06
CA ALA A 61 -9.23 -15.63 3.56
C ALA A 61 -7.91 -15.85 2.79
N GLN A 62 -7.00 -16.74 3.23
CA GLN A 62 -5.76 -17.06 2.50
C GLN A 62 -6.02 -17.72 1.14
N HIS A 63 -7.04 -18.58 1.05
CA HIS A 63 -7.44 -19.21 -0.20
C HIS A 63 -7.97 -18.21 -1.23
N ARG A 64 -8.91 -17.35 -0.81
CA ARG A 64 -9.47 -16.29 -1.66
C ARG A 64 -8.38 -15.36 -2.19
N ARG A 65 -7.40 -15.02 -1.33
CA ARG A 65 -6.24 -14.17 -1.66
C ARG A 65 -5.37 -14.70 -2.80
N ALA A 66 -4.96 -15.96 -2.74
CA ALA A 66 -4.12 -16.55 -3.79
C ALA A 66 -4.88 -16.70 -5.11
N ALA A 67 -6.17 -17.05 -5.03
CA ALA A 67 -7.05 -17.15 -6.19
C ALA A 67 -7.28 -15.77 -6.85
N ASP A 68 -7.53 -14.71 -6.08
CA ASP A 68 -7.74 -13.36 -6.61
C ASP A 68 -6.47 -12.81 -7.26
N TYR A 69 -5.30 -13.00 -6.63
CA TYR A 69 -4.03 -12.59 -7.23
C TYR A 69 -3.73 -13.36 -8.51
N LEU A 70 -3.93 -14.68 -8.54
CA LEU A 70 -3.66 -15.48 -9.73
C LEU A 70 -4.67 -15.22 -10.83
N THR A 71 -5.96 -15.11 -10.50
CA THR A 71 -7.00 -14.72 -11.43
C THR A 71 -6.68 -13.36 -12.02
N TRP A 72 -6.25 -12.39 -11.20
CA TRP A 72 -5.77 -11.09 -11.67
C TRP A 72 -4.51 -11.21 -12.52
N ALA A 73 -3.46 -11.89 -12.07
CA ALA A 73 -2.18 -12.01 -12.78
C ALA A 73 -2.35 -12.71 -14.14
N LEU A 74 -3.30 -13.66 -14.22
CA LEU A 74 -3.69 -14.36 -15.44
C LEU A 74 -4.64 -13.52 -16.32
N ALA A 75 -5.53 -12.73 -15.72
CA ALA A 75 -6.43 -11.80 -16.41
C ALA A 75 -5.79 -10.45 -16.76
N ALA A 76 -4.59 -10.15 -16.24
CA ALA A 76 -3.80 -8.93 -16.47
C ALA A 76 -3.19 -8.88 -17.89
N GLN A 77 -3.98 -9.29 -18.87
CA GLN A 77 -3.90 -8.83 -20.25
C GLN A 77 -4.28 -7.33 -20.35
N ALA A 78 -5.00 -6.77 -19.37
CA ALA A 78 -5.25 -5.35 -19.23
C ALA A 78 -4.07 -4.62 -18.54
N ARG A 79 -2.91 -4.62 -19.18
CA ARG A 79 -1.78 -3.76 -18.80
C ARG A 79 -1.99 -2.42 -19.47
N GLN A 80 -2.13 -1.36 -18.70
CA GLN A 80 -1.96 -0.03 -19.27
C GLN A 80 -0.55 0.46 -19.02
N THR A 81 0.02 1.10 -20.02
CA THR A 81 1.29 1.79 -19.90
C THR A 81 1.07 3.11 -19.21
N ALA A 82 1.97 3.47 -18.30
CA ALA A 82 2.09 4.81 -17.74
C ALA A 82 3.50 5.32 -18.00
N GLU A 83 3.63 6.56 -18.44
CA GLU A 83 4.93 7.23 -18.57
C GLU A 83 5.34 7.81 -17.22
N VAL A 84 6.58 7.62 -16.80
CA VAL A 84 7.14 8.34 -15.66
C VAL A 84 7.39 9.78 -16.10
N VAL A 85 6.64 10.74 -15.55
CA VAL A 85 6.78 12.15 -15.91
C VAL A 85 7.75 12.88 -15.00
N ASP A 86 7.89 12.43 -13.76
CA ASP A 86 8.84 12.98 -12.80
C ASP A 86 9.34 11.90 -11.84
N HIS A 87 10.53 12.12 -11.28
CA HIS A 87 11.17 11.22 -10.34
C HIS A 87 11.97 12.03 -9.31
N ASP A 88 11.34 12.25 -8.15
CA ASP A 88 11.99 12.88 -7.01
C ASP A 88 12.55 11.82 -6.06
N ARG A 89 13.83 11.94 -5.69
CA ARG A 89 14.48 11.09 -4.69
C ARG A 89 14.42 11.77 -3.33
N ALA A 90 13.21 11.78 -2.81
CA ALA A 90 12.80 12.54 -1.64
C ALA A 90 13.68 12.33 -0.39
N CYS A 91 14.18 11.11 -0.15
CA CYS A 91 15.23 10.85 0.84
C CYS A 91 15.99 9.55 0.52
N ASP A 92 16.97 9.18 1.35
CA ASP A 92 17.68 7.91 1.14
C ASP A 92 16.72 6.72 1.16
N GLY A 93 16.79 5.91 0.11
CA GLY A 93 15.92 4.75 -0.12
C GLY A 93 14.44 5.06 -0.38
N VAL A 94 14.03 6.32 -0.61
CA VAL A 94 12.65 6.68 -0.97
C VAL A 94 12.60 7.56 -2.20
N ALA A 95 11.68 7.25 -3.12
CA ALA A 95 11.38 8.08 -4.28
C ALA A 95 9.87 8.33 -4.42
N ILE A 96 9.53 9.50 -4.93
CA ILE A 96 8.20 9.86 -5.42
C ILE A 96 8.26 9.81 -6.94
N LEU A 97 7.55 8.84 -7.53
CA LEU A 97 7.40 8.74 -8.99
C LEU A 97 6.06 9.33 -9.39
N THR A 98 6.09 10.39 -10.19
CA THR A 98 4.87 10.89 -10.84
C THR A 98 4.73 10.18 -12.17
N VAL A 99 3.60 9.52 -12.38
CA VAL A 99 3.30 8.74 -13.59
C VAL A 99 2.04 9.26 -14.27
N ARG A 100 2.04 9.23 -15.60
CA ARG A 100 0.88 9.54 -16.43
C ARG A 100 0.42 8.28 -17.15
N PRO A 101 -0.67 7.65 -16.69
CA PRO A 101 -1.32 6.55 -17.39
C PRO A 101 -1.74 6.95 -18.81
N SER A 102 -1.64 6.04 -19.78
CA SER A 102 -2.07 6.29 -21.17
C SER A 102 -3.58 6.46 -21.33
N ARG A 103 -4.36 6.03 -20.33
CA ARG A 103 -5.80 6.28 -20.18
C ARG A 103 -6.08 6.63 -18.72
N PRO A 104 -7.08 7.48 -18.42
CA PRO A 104 -7.44 7.78 -17.04
C PRO A 104 -7.62 6.51 -16.21
N LEU A 105 -6.89 6.41 -15.10
CA LEU A 105 -7.00 5.29 -14.16
C LEU A 105 -8.03 5.67 -13.08
N PRO A 106 -9.22 5.04 -13.04
CA PRO A 106 -10.30 5.39 -12.12
C PRO A 106 -10.04 4.85 -10.71
N HIS A 107 -8.91 5.23 -10.12
CA HIS A 107 -8.57 4.92 -8.75
C HIS A 107 -9.34 5.83 -7.78
N ARG A 108 -9.56 5.33 -6.57
CA ARG A 108 -10.06 6.12 -5.44
C ARG A 108 -8.95 6.27 -4.40
N PRO A 109 -8.96 7.37 -3.62
CA PRO A 109 -8.09 7.52 -2.47
C PRO A 109 -8.12 6.30 -1.56
N GLY A 110 -6.93 5.89 -1.09
CA GLY A 110 -6.73 4.71 -0.27
C GLY A 110 -6.68 3.37 -1.01
N GLN A 111 -7.00 3.30 -2.31
CA GLN A 111 -6.78 2.09 -3.10
C GLN A 111 -5.30 1.77 -3.32
N ALA A 112 -5.02 0.59 -3.88
CA ALA A 112 -3.70 0.20 -4.35
C ALA A 112 -3.74 -0.25 -5.81
N VAL A 113 -2.68 0.04 -6.53
CA VAL A 113 -2.49 -0.33 -7.94
C VAL A 113 -1.27 -1.26 -8.06
N PRO A 114 -1.35 -2.33 -8.84
CA PRO A 114 -0.18 -3.16 -9.12
C PRO A 114 0.67 -2.47 -10.20
N VAL A 115 1.97 -2.38 -9.92
CA VAL A 115 2.96 -1.69 -10.75
C VAL A 115 4.06 -2.67 -11.12
N CYS A 116 4.44 -2.67 -12.39
CA CYS A 116 5.56 -3.44 -12.92
C CYS A 116 6.46 -2.52 -13.74
N THR A 117 7.77 -2.65 -13.56
CA THR A 117 8.75 -2.01 -14.45
C THR A 117 9.17 -2.99 -15.55
N PRO A 118 9.34 -2.56 -16.81
CA PRO A 118 9.87 -3.39 -17.88
C PRO A 118 11.25 -3.99 -17.58
N ARG A 119 12.00 -3.40 -16.64
CA ARG A 119 13.30 -3.92 -16.17
C ARG A 119 13.17 -5.24 -15.40
N HIS A 120 11.99 -5.53 -14.87
CA HIS A 120 11.67 -6.74 -14.11
C HIS A 120 10.32 -7.32 -14.60
N PRO A 121 10.26 -7.82 -15.85
CA PRO A 121 9.01 -8.20 -16.48
C PRO A 121 8.29 -9.30 -15.70
N GLY A 122 6.99 -9.09 -15.48
CA GLY A 122 6.14 -10.03 -14.74
C GLY A 122 6.25 -9.94 -13.21
N ARG A 123 7.12 -9.08 -12.67
CA ARG A 123 7.21 -8.82 -11.23
C ARG A 123 6.39 -7.58 -10.86
N TRP A 124 5.19 -7.82 -10.35
CA TRP A 124 4.25 -6.77 -9.94
C TRP A 124 4.35 -6.46 -8.45
N ARG A 125 4.22 -5.19 -8.10
CA ARG A 125 4.18 -4.69 -6.71
C ARG A 125 3.03 -3.73 -6.50
N TRP A 126 2.40 -3.84 -5.34
CA TRP A 126 1.31 -2.97 -4.97
C TRP A 126 1.85 -1.65 -4.44
N TYR A 127 1.37 -0.55 -5.00
CA TYR A 127 1.61 0.79 -4.50
C TYR A 127 0.28 1.53 -4.45
N SER A 128 0.06 2.31 -3.39
CA SER A 128 -1.09 3.20 -3.33
C SER A 128 -0.79 4.50 -4.06
N PRO A 129 -1.71 4.98 -4.92
CA PRO A 129 -1.71 6.38 -5.35
C PRO A 129 -1.64 7.30 -4.13
N ALA A 130 -0.72 8.24 -4.16
CA ALA A 130 -0.47 9.17 -3.07
C ALA A 130 -1.27 10.47 -3.15
N ASN A 131 -2.04 10.63 -4.21
CA ASN A 131 -2.90 11.78 -4.49
C ASN A 131 -4.34 11.33 -4.77
N ALA A 132 -5.30 12.22 -4.58
CA ALA A 132 -6.65 12.04 -5.10
C ALA A 132 -6.65 12.17 -6.63
N PRO A 133 -7.67 11.64 -7.35
CA PRO A 133 -7.75 11.77 -8.80
C PRO A 133 -7.63 13.23 -9.26
N ARG A 134 -6.60 13.52 -10.07
CA ARG A 134 -6.31 14.87 -10.58
C ARG A 134 -6.85 15.05 -12.01
N PRO A 135 -7.22 16.28 -12.41
CA PRO A 135 -7.65 16.57 -13.78
C PRO A 135 -6.61 16.26 -14.86
N ASP A 136 -5.32 16.35 -14.53
CA ASP A 136 -4.20 16.03 -15.44
C ASP A 136 -3.94 14.51 -15.58
N GLY A 137 -4.68 13.69 -14.83
CA GLY A 137 -4.58 12.24 -14.83
C GLY A 137 -3.30 11.69 -14.20
N THR A 138 -2.47 12.51 -13.57
CA THR A 138 -1.22 12.05 -12.97
C THR A 138 -1.44 11.33 -11.64
N ILE A 139 -0.55 10.39 -11.35
CA ILE A 139 -0.54 9.61 -10.12
C ILE A 139 0.87 9.66 -9.53
N GLU A 140 0.96 9.98 -8.25
CA GLU A 140 2.18 9.89 -7.47
C GLU A 140 2.26 8.54 -6.77
N LEU A 141 3.40 7.87 -6.91
CA LEU A 141 3.71 6.59 -6.26
C LEU A 141 4.88 6.80 -5.32
N HIS A 142 4.65 6.65 -4.01
CA HIS A 142 5.70 6.72 -3.01
C HIS A 142 6.34 5.34 -2.84
N VAL A 143 7.59 5.20 -3.24
CA VAL A 143 8.31 3.93 -3.27
C VAL A 143 9.46 3.95 -2.30
N ARG A 144 9.50 2.97 -1.39
CA ARG A 144 10.67 2.69 -0.54
C ARG A 144 11.42 1.49 -1.07
N ALA A 145 12.74 1.64 -1.27
CA ALA A 145 13.62 0.53 -1.60
C ALA A 145 13.66 -0.46 -0.43
N VAL A 146 13.23 -1.69 -0.68
CA VAL A 146 13.29 -2.78 0.29
C VAL A 146 14.65 -3.47 0.19
N PRO A 147 15.31 -3.80 1.30
CA PRO A 147 16.55 -4.57 1.27
C PRO A 147 16.40 -5.86 0.47
N ALA A 148 17.36 -6.12 -0.43
CA ALA A 148 17.34 -7.24 -1.40
C ALA A 148 16.13 -7.26 -2.37
N GLY A 149 15.33 -6.18 -2.40
CA GLY A 149 14.21 -6.05 -3.30
C GLY A 149 14.62 -5.67 -4.72
N THR A 150 14.00 -6.29 -5.71
CA THR A 150 14.35 -6.04 -7.13
C THR A 150 13.53 -4.91 -7.73
N VAL A 151 12.20 -4.93 -7.55
CA VAL A 151 11.29 -3.97 -8.20
C VAL A 151 11.40 -2.62 -7.52
N SER A 152 11.32 -2.55 -6.19
CA SER A 152 11.41 -1.28 -5.45
C SER A 152 12.76 -0.59 -5.68
N HIS A 153 13.86 -1.35 -5.68
CA HIS A 153 15.19 -0.81 -5.90
C HIS A 153 15.37 -0.29 -7.34
N SER A 154 14.74 -0.94 -8.33
CA SER A 154 14.71 -0.43 -9.69
C SER A 154 13.91 0.87 -9.79
N LEU A 155 12.73 0.92 -9.17
CA LEU A 155 11.87 2.10 -9.16
C LEU A 155 12.57 3.31 -8.51
N VAL A 156 13.20 3.12 -7.35
CA VAL A 156 13.89 4.21 -6.61
C VAL A 156 15.20 4.65 -7.28
N HIS A 157 16.04 3.71 -7.72
CA HIS A 157 17.41 4.07 -8.12
C HIS A 157 17.63 4.11 -9.63
N ARG A 158 16.82 3.40 -10.43
CA ARG A 158 17.14 3.13 -11.84
C ARG A 158 16.15 3.73 -12.84
N VAL A 159 14.86 3.76 -12.53
CA VAL A 159 13.84 4.36 -13.39
C VAL A 159 14.10 5.86 -13.55
N ARG A 160 13.77 6.39 -14.73
CA ARG A 160 13.95 7.81 -15.10
C ARG A 160 12.68 8.34 -15.76
N PRO A 161 12.46 9.68 -15.73
CA PRO A 161 11.43 10.30 -16.53
C PRO A 161 11.52 9.89 -18.02
N GLY A 162 10.38 9.71 -18.67
CA GLY A 162 10.23 9.18 -20.02
C GLY A 162 10.21 7.64 -20.09
N GLU A 163 10.60 6.91 -19.04
CA GLU A 163 10.49 5.45 -19.04
C GLU A 163 9.04 4.98 -18.83
N PRO A 164 8.62 3.88 -19.48
CA PRO A 164 7.31 3.29 -19.23
C PRO A 164 7.30 2.43 -17.96
N LEU A 165 6.18 2.49 -17.24
CA LEU A 165 5.75 1.51 -16.25
C LEU A 165 4.46 0.85 -16.73
N HIS A 166 4.14 -0.32 -16.19
CA HIS A 166 2.85 -0.96 -16.37
C HIS A 166 2.03 -0.86 -15.10
N LEU A 167 0.79 -0.43 -15.23
CA LEU A 167 -0.20 -0.38 -14.15
C LEU A 167 -1.30 -1.39 -14.45
N GLY A 168 -1.79 -2.06 -13.41
CA GLY A 168 -3.05 -2.80 -13.48
C GLY A 168 -4.22 -2.03 -12.83
N PRO A 169 -5.39 -2.68 -12.74
CA PRO A 169 -6.57 -2.08 -12.13
C PRO A 169 -6.36 -1.74 -10.65
N PRO A 170 -6.98 -0.65 -10.15
CA PRO A 170 -7.00 -0.33 -8.74
C PRO A 170 -7.80 -1.38 -7.96
N MET A 171 -7.33 -1.70 -6.76
CA MET A 171 -7.98 -2.62 -5.83
C MET A 171 -8.25 -1.92 -4.51
N ASP A 172 -9.37 -2.25 -3.90
CA ASP A 172 -9.73 -1.76 -2.58
C ASP A 172 -8.81 -2.35 -1.51
N THR A 173 -8.48 -1.51 -0.54
CA THR A 173 -7.62 -1.85 0.61
C THR A 173 -8.36 -1.68 1.92
N GLY A 174 -9.67 -1.40 1.90
CA GLY A 174 -10.44 -1.02 3.10
C GLY A 174 -10.11 0.37 3.66
N LEU A 175 -9.13 1.11 3.10
CA LEU A 175 -8.86 2.50 3.44
C LEU A 175 -9.79 3.44 2.66
N SER A 176 -11.09 3.40 2.94
CA SER A 176 -12.06 4.34 2.36
C SER A 176 -12.68 5.20 3.45
N LEU A 177 -12.84 6.49 3.18
CA LEU A 177 -13.57 7.38 4.09
C LEU A 177 -15.04 6.98 4.15
N SER A 178 -15.60 6.95 5.36
CA SER A 178 -17.02 6.72 5.59
C SER A 178 -17.58 7.76 6.57
N GLY A 179 -18.84 8.17 6.38
CA GLY A 179 -19.47 9.18 7.24
C GLY A 179 -18.80 10.56 7.19
N GLY A 180 -19.06 11.40 8.19
CA GLY A 180 -18.56 12.79 8.31
C GLY A 180 -17.81 13.06 9.62
N ARG A 181 -17.23 12.03 10.24
CA ARG A 181 -16.48 12.16 11.50
C ARG A 181 -15.12 12.78 11.27
N ASP A 182 -14.59 13.38 12.33
CA ASP A 182 -13.20 13.80 12.43
C ASP A 182 -12.27 12.59 12.21
N LEU A 183 -11.09 12.84 11.64
CA LEU A 183 -10.15 11.79 11.26
C LEU A 183 -8.86 11.88 12.07
N LEU A 184 -8.38 10.72 12.54
CA LEU A 184 -7.01 10.53 12.99
C LEU A 184 -6.32 9.56 12.01
N LEU A 185 -5.41 10.09 11.21
CA LEU A 185 -4.65 9.35 10.21
C LEU A 185 -3.25 9.10 10.77
N VAL A 186 -2.77 7.86 10.77
CA VAL A 186 -1.45 7.48 11.31
C VAL A 186 -0.65 6.78 10.23
N ALA A 187 0.32 7.49 9.66
CA ALA A 187 1.20 7.02 8.61
C ALA A 187 2.55 6.57 9.19
N GLY A 188 3.09 5.45 8.71
CA GLY A 188 4.49 5.07 8.91
C GLY A 188 5.23 4.92 7.58
N GLY A 189 6.30 5.68 7.38
CA GLY A 189 7.07 5.64 6.12
C GLY A 189 6.18 5.89 4.89
N THR A 190 6.25 5.03 3.88
CA THR A 190 5.44 5.17 2.65
C THR A 190 3.96 4.81 2.83
N GLY A 191 3.55 4.38 4.02
CA GLY A 191 2.13 4.36 4.42
C GLY A 191 1.48 5.75 4.41
N LEU A 192 2.30 6.81 4.28
CA LEU A 192 1.85 8.17 4.00
C LEU A 192 1.08 8.28 2.69
N ALA A 193 1.44 7.54 1.63
CA ALA A 193 0.80 7.64 0.32
C ALA A 193 -0.74 7.52 0.37
N PRO A 194 -1.32 6.40 0.81
CA PRO A 194 -2.78 6.27 0.83
C PRO A 194 -3.44 7.29 1.76
N LEU A 195 -2.81 7.65 2.88
CA LEU A 195 -3.40 8.60 3.83
C LEU A 195 -3.34 10.05 3.33
N ARG A 196 -2.30 10.44 2.59
CA ARG A 196 -2.23 11.74 1.90
C ARG A 196 -3.31 11.83 0.82
N ALA A 197 -3.57 10.76 0.08
CA ALA A 197 -4.68 10.72 -0.86
C ALA A 197 -6.04 10.93 -0.18
N LEU A 198 -6.26 10.39 1.03
CA LEU A 198 -7.48 10.63 1.81
C LEU A 198 -7.57 12.09 2.28
N VAL A 199 -6.45 12.71 2.66
CA VAL A 199 -6.41 14.16 2.98
C VAL A 199 -6.78 14.99 1.75
N GLU A 200 -6.21 14.69 0.58
CA GLU A 200 -6.56 15.36 -0.68
C GLU A 200 -8.04 15.13 -1.05
N GLN A 201 -8.62 13.97 -0.73
CA GLN A 201 -10.05 13.71 -0.91
C GLN A 201 -10.91 14.69 -0.09
N VAL A 202 -10.56 14.92 1.18
CA VAL A 202 -11.25 15.88 2.05
C VAL A 202 -11.04 17.31 1.53
N ALA A 203 -9.85 17.64 1.05
CA ALA A 203 -9.56 18.95 0.46
C ALA A 203 -10.37 19.23 -0.81
N ALA A 204 -10.63 18.21 -1.63
CA ALA A 204 -11.43 18.34 -2.86
C ALA A 204 -12.93 18.52 -2.58
N ALA A 205 -13.44 18.01 -1.47
CA ALA A 205 -14.82 18.17 -1.04
C ALA A 205 -14.91 18.37 0.49
N PRO A 206 -14.58 19.58 1.01
CA PRO A 206 -14.59 19.84 2.44
C PRO A 206 -16.00 19.68 3.02
N ASP A 207 -16.10 18.95 4.12
CA ASP A 207 -17.37 18.64 4.78
C ASP A 207 -17.40 19.07 6.26
N GLY A 208 -16.43 19.91 6.66
CA GLY A 208 -16.33 20.46 8.01
C GLY A 208 -15.62 19.57 9.03
N ARG A 209 -15.21 18.35 8.66
CA ARG A 209 -14.45 17.47 9.55
C ARG A 209 -13.05 18.03 9.82
N ARG A 210 -12.52 17.76 11.02
CA ARG A 210 -11.11 18.00 11.35
C ARG A 210 -10.29 16.77 11.02
N VAL A 211 -9.06 16.96 10.57
CA VAL A 211 -8.14 15.88 10.23
C VAL A 211 -6.82 16.08 10.95
N THR A 212 -6.39 15.08 11.72
CA THR A 212 -5.02 15.01 12.25
C THR A 212 -4.27 13.90 11.54
N LEU A 213 -3.17 14.24 10.87
CA LEU A 213 -2.28 13.29 10.19
C LEU A 213 -0.96 13.20 10.95
N VAL A 214 -0.76 12.08 11.63
CA VAL A 214 0.49 11.74 12.31
C VAL A 214 1.41 11.01 11.33
N VAL A 215 2.63 11.51 11.12
CA VAL A 215 3.58 10.97 10.13
C VAL A 215 4.85 10.48 10.81
N GLY A 216 4.98 9.15 10.86
CA GLY A 216 6.11 8.44 11.45
C GLY A 216 7.32 8.34 10.54
N ALA A 217 8.46 8.80 11.05
CA ALA A 217 9.79 8.58 10.50
C ALA A 217 10.77 8.11 11.60
N ARG A 218 11.97 7.67 11.22
CA ARG A 218 13.02 7.37 12.19
C ARG A 218 13.67 8.66 12.70
N THR A 219 14.00 9.56 11.78
CA THR A 219 14.65 10.84 12.03
C THR A 219 13.97 11.95 11.23
N VAL A 220 14.24 13.21 11.58
CA VAL A 220 13.76 14.38 10.83
C VAL A 220 14.16 14.29 9.35
N ALA A 221 15.38 13.85 9.07
CA ALA A 221 15.89 13.69 7.70
C ALA A 221 15.16 12.62 6.87
N GLU A 222 14.42 11.72 7.51
CA GLU A 222 13.66 10.66 6.85
C GLU A 222 12.18 11.02 6.60
N LEU A 223 11.74 12.22 7.00
CA LEU A 223 10.42 12.75 6.67
C LEU A 223 10.40 13.26 5.22
N TYR A 224 10.29 12.33 4.27
CA TYR A 224 10.59 12.56 2.86
C TYR A 224 9.63 13.51 2.11
N ASP A 225 8.41 13.76 2.60
CA ASP A 225 7.41 14.59 1.89
C ASP A 225 7.05 15.87 2.68
N ALA A 226 7.98 16.34 3.52
CA ALA A 226 7.75 17.44 4.46
C ALA A 226 7.23 18.72 3.78
N VAL A 227 7.74 19.07 2.60
CA VAL A 227 7.35 20.29 1.88
C VAL A 227 5.89 20.22 1.40
N THR A 228 5.44 19.06 0.89
CA THR A 228 4.05 18.88 0.46
C THR A 228 3.11 18.90 1.66
N LEU A 229 3.52 18.25 2.75
CA LEU A 229 2.77 18.24 4.00
C LEU A 229 2.58 19.66 4.56
N ASP A 230 3.67 20.44 4.66
CA ASP A 230 3.62 21.82 5.12
C ASP A 230 2.66 22.68 4.27
N LYS A 231 2.74 22.57 2.94
CA LYS A 231 1.82 23.26 2.03
C LYS A 231 0.36 22.83 2.22
N LEU A 232 0.10 21.53 2.39
CA LEU A 232 -1.25 21.02 2.64
C LEU A 232 -1.81 21.61 3.94
N GLN A 233 -1.03 21.62 5.01
CA GLN A 233 -1.46 22.19 6.29
C GLN A 233 -1.75 23.70 6.19
N GLN A 234 -0.86 24.47 5.54
CA GLN A 234 -1.03 25.92 5.38
C GLN A 234 -2.28 26.28 4.57
N ASN A 235 -2.64 25.46 3.58
CA ASN A 235 -3.81 25.69 2.74
C ASN A 235 -5.14 25.28 3.40
N HIS A 236 -5.08 24.53 4.50
CA HIS A 236 -6.26 23.90 5.10
C HIS A 236 -6.27 24.02 6.62
N GLY A 237 -6.97 25.02 7.16
CA GLY A 237 -7.09 25.23 8.62
C GLY A 237 -7.78 24.10 9.41
N TRP A 238 -8.41 23.14 8.73
CA TRP A 238 -9.00 21.93 9.32
C TRP A 238 -8.00 20.77 9.45
N LEU A 239 -6.82 20.87 8.82
CA LEU A 239 -5.77 19.87 8.82
C LEU A 239 -4.69 20.21 9.85
N THR A 240 -4.27 19.20 10.62
CA THR A 240 -3.11 19.28 11.50
C THR A 240 -2.18 18.12 11.16
N ILE A 241 -0.90 18.41 10.93
CA ILE A 241 0.14 17.43 10.63
C ILE A 241 1.08 17.37 11.82
N VAL A 242 1.27 16.17 12.34
CA VAL A 242 2.08 15.90 13.53
C VAL A 242 3.20 14.94 13.14
N PRO A 243 4.46 15.37 13.10
CA PRO A 243 5.55 14.44 12.87
C PRO A 243 5.78 13.56 14.10
N ALA A 244 6.21 12.32 13.88
CA ALA A 244 6.58 11.38 14.93
C ALA A 244 7.92 10.74 14.61
N PHE A 245 8.89 10.87 15.52
CA PHE A 245 10.26 10.43 15.32
C PHE A 245 10.65 9.38 16.34
N SER A 246 10.87 8.16 15.85
CA SER A 246 11.16 6.99 16.71
C SER A 246 12.62 6.87 17.16
N HIS A 247 13.55 7.50 16.45
CA HIS A 247 15.00 7.37 16.67
C HIS A 247 15.73 8.72 16.61
N ASP A 248 15.01 9.82 16.82
CA ASP A 248 15.59 11.16 16.81
C ASP A 248 15.63 11.76 18.21
N ALA A 249 16.82 11.81 18.79
CA ALA A 249 17.02 12.40 20.12
C ALA A 249 16.80 13.92 20.13
N SER A 250 16.85 14.58 18.96
CA SER A 250 16.67 16.02 18.80
C SER A 250 15.22 16.44 18.58
N ALA A 251 14.30 15.50 18.34
CA ALA A 251 12.88 15.77 18.18
C ALA A 251 12.29 16.48 19.40
N GLU A 252 11.23 17.26 19.23
CA GLU A 252 10.52 17.87 20.34
C GLU A 252 9.83 16.80 21.21
N PRO A 253 9.61 17.03 22.52
CA PRO A 253 9.03 16.02 23.40
C PRO A 253 7.70 15.41 22.91
N GLY A 254 6.83 16.22 22.28
CA GLY A 254 5.55 15.77 21.71
C GLY A 254 5.67 15.01 20.39
N GLU A 255 6.86 15.00 19.77
CA GLU A 255 7.13 14.33 18.50
C GLU A 255 7.95 13.04 18.71
N ARG A 256 8.43 12.77 19.93
CA ARG A 256 9.27 11.61 20.25
C ARG A 256 8.44 10.35 20.42
N GLY A 257 8.68 9.36 19.58
CA GLY A 257 8.07 8.03 19.68
C GLY A 257 7.72 7.42 18.33
N ASP A 258 7.22 6.19 18.35
CA ASP A 258 6.57 5.64 17.16
C ASP A 258 5.27 6.39 16.84
N ALA A 259 4.87 6.38 15.56
CA ALA A 259 3.71 7.12 15.07
C ALA A 259 2.42 6.82 15.84
N LEU A 260 2.25 5.57 16.28
CA LEU A 260 1.03 5.18 16.98
C LEU A 260 1.05 5.68 18.43
N THR A 261 2.22 5.76 19.07
CA THR A 261 2.38 6.37 20.39
C THR A 261 2.02 7.84 20.35
N VAL A 262 2.62 8.61 19.43
CA VAL A 262 2.31 10.03 19.26
C VAL A 262 0.84 10.25 18.88
N ALA A 263 0.26 9.37 18.06
CA ALA A 263 -1.15 9.49 17.68
C ALA A 263 -2.13 9.36 18.85
N LEU A 264 -1.78 8.62 19.91
CA LEU A 264 -2.66 8.47 21.08
C LEU A 264 -2.83 9.79 21.85
N ASP A 265 -1.83 10.68 21.82
CA ASP A 265 -1.92 12.02 22.45
C ASP A 265 -2.85 12.97 21.67
N HIS A 266 -3.16 12.63 20.41
CA HIS A 266 -4.06 13.38 19.55
C HIS A 266 -5.44 12.72 19.39
N LEU A 267 -5.69 11.60 20.07
CA LEU A 267 -6.96 10.89 20.00
C LEU A 267 -8.08 11.72 20.63
N ARG A 268 -9.19 11.87 19.91
CA ARG A 268 -10.40 12.52 20.40
C ARG A 268 -11.60 11.57 20.35
N PRO A 269 -12.65 11.84 21.16
CA PRO A 269 -13.92 11.16 21.01
C PRO A 269 -14.48 11.32 19.59
N ASP A 270 -15.20 10.30 19.12
CA ASP A 270 -15.93 10.34 17.85
C ASP A 270 -15.11 10.58 16.57
N GLN A 271 -13.87 10.07 16.56
CA GLN A 271 -13.03 9.99 15.36
C GLN A 271 -13.06 8.61 14.70
N ASP A 272 -12.91 8.60 13.38
CA ASP A 272 -12.50 7.42 12.64
C ASP A 272 -10.95 7.42 12.52
N VAL A 273 -10.33 6.30 12.86
CA VAL A 273 -8.86 6.15 12.94
C VAL A 273 -8.36 5.29 11.79
N TYR A 274 -7.53 5.87 10.93
CA TYR A 274 -6.92 5.18 9.80
C TYR A 274 -5.42 5.01 10.03
N VAL A 275 -4.91 3.78 9.90
CA VAL A 275 -3.50 3.49 10.17
C VAL A 275 -2.89 2.76 8.98
N CYS A 276 -1.79 3.27 8.42
CA CYS A 276 -1.09 2.63 7.31
C CYS A 276 0.42 2.75 7.48
N GLY A 277 1.17 1.67 7.27
CA GLY A 277 2.61 1.67 7.48
C GLY A 277 3.24 0.29 7.37
N PRO A 278 4.50 0.14 7.81
CA PRO A 278 5.22 -1.13 7.70
C PRO A 278 4.60 -2.22 8.60
N PRO A 279 4.80 -3.51 8.29
CA PRO A 279 4.18 -4.62 9.03
C PRO A 279 4.38 -4.56 10.55
N PRO A 280 5.56 -4.20 11.10
CA PRO A 280 5.75 -4.08 12.55
C PRO A 280 4.89 -3.00 13.21
N MET A 281 4.57 -1.91 12.50
CA MET A 281 3.67 -0.87 13.01
C MET A 281 2.22 -1.37 13.01
N LEU A 282 1.79 -2.01 11.92
CA LEU A 282 0.44 -2.56 11.82
C LEU A 282 0.22 -3.72 12.80
N ALA A 283 1.28 -4.47 13.13
CA ALA A 283 1.28 -5.48 14.16
C ALA A 283 0.99 -4.82 15.52
N GLY A 284 -0.14 -5.19 16.14
CA GLY A 284 -0.54 -4.62 17.44
C GLY A 284 -1.25 -3.27 17.37
N SER A 285 -1.30 -2.59 16.21
CA SER A 285 -2.03 -1.32 16.06
C SER A 285 -3.48 -1.42 16.53
N ARG A 286 -4.20 -2.47 16.08
CA ARG A 286 -5.60 -2.71 16.47
C ARG A 286 -5.73 -2.90 17.98
N LEU A 287 -4.86 -3.69 18.61
CA LEU A 287 -4.91 -3.95 20.04
C LEU A 287 -4.66 -2.68 20.85
N ARG A 288 -3.66 -1.88 20.46
CA ARG A 288 -3.33 -0.61 21.12
C ARG A 288 -4.48 0.39 21.04
N LEU A 289 -5.11 0.53 19.88
CA LEU A 289 -6.26 1.43 19.69
C LEU A 289 -7.50 0.96 20.45
N LEU A 290 -7.78 -0.35 20.48
CA LEU A 290 -8.86 -0.90 21.31
C LEU A 290 -8.60 -0.66 22.80
N ALA A 291 -7.38 -0.85 23.27
CA ALA A 291 -6.99 -0.57 24.65
C ALA A 291 -7.10 0.92 25.01
N ALA A 292 -6.93 1.81 24.04
CA ALA A 292 -7.16 3.24 24.17
C ALA A 292 -8.65 3.65 24.06
N GLY A 293 -9.57 2.68 23.91
CA GLY A 293 -11.01 2.92 23.88
C GLY A 293 -11.60 3.25 22.51
N VAL A 294 -10.84 3.10 21.42
CA VAL A 294 -11.38 3.31 20.06
C VAL A 294 -12.30 2.14 19.68
N PRO A 295 -13.56 2.38 19.29
CA PRO A 295 -14.47 1.35 18.83
C PRO A 295 -13.91 0.57 17.63
N ALA A 296 -14.12 -0.75 17.59
CA ALA A 296 -13.51 -1.63 16.58
C ALA A 296 -13.90 -1.30 15.13
N ASP A 297 -15.12 -0.80 14.93
CA ASP A 297 -15.72 -0.35 13.67
C ASP A 297 -15.17 0.99 13.18
N ARG A 298 -14.49 1.74 14.06
CA ARG A 298 -13.80 3.01 13.75
C ARG A 298 -12.29 2.84 13.54
N ILE A 299 -11.78 1.61 13.59
CA ILE A 299 -10.37 1.31 13.35
C ILE A 299 -10.21 0.73 11.94
N HIS A 300 -9.71 1.58 11.05
CA HIS A 300 -9.44 1.29 9.65
C HIS A 300 -7.94 1.05 9.46
N LEU A 301 -7.58 -0.22 9.34
CA LEU A 301 -6.27 -0.63 8.86
C LEU A 301 -6.47 -1.02 7.40
N PRO A 302 -5.44 -0.92 6.52
CA PRO A 302 -5.56 -1.52 5.22
C PRO A 302 -5.95 -2.98 5.44
N GLU A 303 -7.15 -3.34 4.97
CA GLU A 303 -7.47 -4.71 4.62
C GLU A 303 -6.27 -5.19 3.85
N ARG A 304 -5.74 -6.30 4.36
CA ARG A 304 -4.45 -6.82 3.94
C ARG A 304 -4.50 -6.94 2.42
N ILE A 305 -3.90 -6.00 1.69
CA ILE A 305 -3.65 -6.14 0.26
C ILE A 305 -2.94 -7.49 0.16
N PRO A 306 -3.48 -8.45 -0.59
CA PRO A 306 -3.62 -9.83 -0.15
C PRO A 306 -2.29 -10.58 -0.02
N TRP A 307 -1.53 -10.34 1.05
CA TRP A 307 -0.24 -10.99 1.34
C TRP A 307 -0.06 -11.22 2.83
N ARG A 308 -1.02 -11.89 3.45
CA ARG A 308 -0.83 -12.31 4.82
C ARG A 308 -1.54 -13.65 4.99
#